data_AF-A0AA37X1V3-F1
#
_entry.id   AF-A0AA37X1V3-F1
#
_cell.length_a   1.000
_cell.length_b   1.000
_cell.length_c   1.000
_cell.angle_alpha   90.00
_cell.angle_beta   90.00
_cell.angle_gamma   90.00
#
_symmetry.space_group_name_H-M   'P 1'
#
loop_
_entity.id
_entity.type
_entity.pdbx_description
1 polymer ?
#
loop_
_entity_poly.entity_id
_entity_poly.type
_entity_poly.pdbx_seq_one_letter_code
_entity_poly.pdbx_strand_id
1 'polypeptide(L)' 'MIDVDATRRDDSAWPSDVLYRPLNAETESELSSQIRAIPYFLWGNRGSGEMAVWLRAQT' A
#
# COMPACT_ATOMS: atom_id res chain seq x y z
N MET A 1 6.95 -17.80 0.92
CA MET A 1 6.39 -16.46 1.18
C MET A 1 7.44 -15.68 1.93
N ILE A 2 7.53 -14.38 1.70
CA ILE A 2 8.44 -13.49 2.42
C ILE A 2 7.59 -12.39 3.02
N ASP A 3 7.72 -12.17 4.32
CA ASP A 3 7.10 -11.05 5.00
C ASP A 3 8.14 -9.91 5.08
N VAL A 4 7.71 -8.70 4.74
CA VAL A 4 8.56 -7.50 4.64
C VAL A 4 7.87 -6.35 5.36
N ASP A 5 8.62 -5.65 6.21
CA ASP A 5 8.12 -4.43 6.85
C ASP A 5 7.91 -3.33 5.80
N ALA A 6 6.80 -2.62 5.93
CA ALA A 6 6.37 -1.61 4.97
C ALA A 6 5.57 -0.50 5.67
N THR A 7 5.24 0.54 4.92
CA THR A 7 4.28 1.56 5.36
C THR A 7 3.12 1.67 4.38
N ARG A 8 1.98 2.13 4.90
CA ARG A 8 0.77 2.46 4.13
C ARG A 8 0.35 3.88 4.49
N ARG A 9 -0.12 4.66 3.51
CA ARG A 9 -0.73 5.97 3.79
C ARG A 9 -1.94 5.84 4.71
N ASP A 10 -2.05 6.77 5.64
CA ASP A 10 -3.24 6.93 6.46
C ASP A 10 -4.25 7.86 5.74
N ASP A 11 -5.22 7.23 5.08
CA ASP A 11 -6.29 7.97 4.40
C ASP A 11 -7.50 8.23 5.33
N SER A 12 -7.40 8.00 6.64
CA SER A 12 -8.53 8.18 7.58
C SER A 12 -9.05 9.62 7.64
N ALA A 13 -8.17 10.60 7.45
CA ALA A 13 -8.50 12.01 7.40
C ALA A 13 -8.90 12.49 5.98
N TRP A 14 -9.04 11.59 4.99
CA TRP A 14 -9.40 11.94 3.63
C TRP A 14 -10.93 12.03 3.43
N PRO A 15 -11.49 13.19 3.05
CA PRO A 15 -12.92 13.32 2.81
C PRO A 15 -13.40 12.50 1.61
N SER A 16 -14.56 11.86 1.70
CA SER A 16 -15.08 10.95 0.67
C SER A 16 -15.42 11.62 -0.67
N ASP A 17 -15.64 12.93 -0.68
CA ASP A 17 -16.09 13.74 -1.82
C ASP A 17 -14.97 14.61 -2.44
N VAL A 18 -13.74 14.47 -1.97
CA VAL A 18 -12.59 15.28 -2.42
C VAL A 18 -11.53 14.40 -3.07
N LEU A 19 -11.18 14.71 -4.32
CA LEU A 19 -10.13 13.98 -5.06
C LEU A 19 -8.72 14.55 -4.83
N TYR A 20 -8.61 15.86 -4.58
CA TYR A 20 -7.32 16.54 -4.44
C TYR A 20 -7.34 17.46 -3.22
N ARG A 21 -6.25 17.43 -2.44
CA ARG A 21 -6.02 18.34 -1.31
C ARG A 21 -4.54 18.78 -1.25
N PRO A 22 -4.24 19.92 -0.60
CA PRO A 22 -2.86 20.32 -0.35
C PRO A 22 -2.08 19.28 0.46
N LEU A 23 -0.78 19.18 0.16
CA LEU A 23 0.16 18.36 0.91
C LEU A 23 0.48 19.07 2.24
N ASN A 24 0.29 18.36 3.36
CA ASN A 24 0.63 18.81 4.70
C ASN A 24 0.96 17.59 5.58
N ALA A 25 1.41 17.81 6.82
CA ALA A 25 1.83 16.74 7.73
C ALA A 25 0.73 15.70 8.01
N GLU A 26 -0.55 16.09 8.00
CA GLU A 26 -1.67 15.15 8.14
C GLU A 26 -1.85 14.31 6.87
N THR A 27 -1.74 14.93 5.68
CA THR A 27 -1.85 14.26 4.38
C THR A 27 -0.70 13.27 4.11
N GLU A 28 0.46 13.47 4.77
CA GLU A 28 1.64 12.60 4.63
C GLU A 28 1.75 11.53 5.70
N SER A 29 0.76 11.40 6.60
CA SER A 29 0.84 10.41 7.66
C SER A 29 0.87 8.98 7.12
N GLU A 30 1.75 8.16 7.71
CA GLU A 30 1.96 6.76 7.34
C GLU A 30 1.78 5.84 8.55
N LEU A 31 1.23 4.65 8.29
CA LEU A 31 1.06 3.57 9.26
C LEU A 31 2.06 2.46 8.96
N SER A 32 2.68 1.92 10.02
CA SER A 32 3.50 0.71 9.91
C SER A 32 2.63 -0.49 9.52
N SER A 33 3.13 -1.31 8.61
CA SER A 33 2.43 -2.48 8.08
C SER A 33 3.42 -3.56 7.63
N GLN A 34 2.89 -4.70 7.20
CA GLN A 34 3.67 -5.78 6.62
C GLN A 34 3.09 -6.21 5.27
N ILE A 35 3.98 -6.47 4.32
CA ILE A 35 3.64 -7.03 3.01
C ILE A 35 4.07 -8.49 2.97
N ARG A 36 3.14 -9.36 2.58
CA ARG A 36 3.42 -10.78 2.33
C ARG A 36 3.58 -11.03 0.84
N ALA A 37 4.83 -11.19 0.40
CA ALA A 37 5.15 -11.52 -0.98
C ALA A 37 5.03 -13.03 -1.27
N ILE A 38 4.55 -13.35 -2.47
CA ILE A 38 4.52 -14.70 -3.04
C ILE A 38 5.42 -14.76 -4.28
N PRO A 39 5.93 -15.95 -4.65
CA PRO A 39 6.53 -16.14 -5.97
C PRO A 39 5.57 -15.72 -7.09
N TYR A 40 6.05 -14.93 -8.05
CA TYR A 40 5.22 -14.34 -9.10
C TYR A 40 4.40 -15.37 -9.88
N PHE A 41 5.01 -16.50 -10.25
CA PHE A 41 4.34 -17.56 -11.01
C PHE A 41 3.19 -18.25 -10.25
N LEU A 42 3.05 -18.01 -8.95
CA LEU A 42 1.95 -18.53 -8.13
C LEU A 42 0.77 -17.55 -7.99
N TRP A 43 0.88 -16.32 -8.48
CA TRP A 43 -0.24 -15.38 -8.46
C TRP A 43 -1.42 -15.86 -9.33
N GLY A 44 -2.64 -15.43 -9.01
CA GLY A 44 -3.87 -15.84 -9.71
C GLY A 44 -4.45 -17.19 -9.28
N ASN A 45 -3.79 -17.92 -8.37
CA ASN A 45 -4.23 -19.25 -7.91
C ASN A 45 -5.11 -19.23 -6.64
N ARG A 46 -5.56 -18.05 -6.17
CA ARG A 46 -6.37 -17.90 -4.94
C ARG A 46 -7.60 -16.99 -5.11
N GLY A 47 -8.11 -16.88 -6.34
CA GLY A 47 -9.18 -15.94 -6.70
C GLY A 47 -8.63 -14.60 -7.20
N SER A 48 -9.55 -13.72 -7.62
CA SER A 48 -9.22 -12.39 -8.16
C SER A 48 -8.81 -11.42 -7.05
N GLY A 49 -7.87 -10.53 -7.37
CA GLY A 49 -7.39 -9.48 -6.48
C GLY A 49 -6.25 -8.69 -7.13
N GLU A 50 -5.91 -7.55 -6.54
CA GLU A 50 -4.82 -6.70 -6.99
C GLU A 50 -3.45 -7.38 -6.86
N MET A 51 -2.51 -7.00 -7.72
CA MET A 51 -1.13 -7.47 -7.67
C MET A 51 -0.19 -6.45 -8.30
N ALA A 52 0.97 -6.27 -7.67
CA ALA A 52 2.09 -5.51 -8.20
C ALA A 52 3.39 -6.30 -8.00
N VAL A 53 4.31 -6.16 -8.95
CA VAL A 53 5.68 -6.73 -8.86
C VAL A 53 6.63 -5.70 -8.28
N TRP A 54 6.55 -4.47 -8.78
CA TRP A 54 7.37 -3.36 -8.31
C TRP A 54 6.58 -2.52 -7.31
N LEU A 55 7.15 -2.38 -6.12
CA LEU A 55 6.61 -1.56 -5.04
C LEU A 55 7.50 -0.34 -4.85
N ARG A 56 6.93 0.72 -4.27
CA ARG A 56 7.72 1.90 -3.90
C ARG A 56 8.69 1.51 -2.79
N ALA A 57 9.96 1.86 -2.98
CA ALA A 57 10.98 1.76 -1.94
C ALA A 57 11.06 3.10 -1.18
N GLN A 58 11.30 3.04 0.12
CA GLN A 58 11.74 4.21 0.87
C GLN A 58 13.22 4.46 0.53
N THR A 59 13.59 5.73 0.36
CA THR A 59 14.97 6.16 0.05
C THR A 59 15.65 6.64 1.31
#